data_AF-A0A8B6DZV8-F1
#
_entry.id   AF-A0A8B6DZV8-F1
#
_cell.length_a   1.000
_cell.length_b   1.000
_cell.length_c   1.000
_cell.angle_alpha   90.00
_cell.angle_beta   90.00
_cell.angle_gamma   90.00
#
_symmetry.space_group_name_H-M   'P 1'
#
loop_
_entity.id
_entity.type
_entity.pdbx_description
1 polymer ?
#
loop_
_entity_poly.entity_id
_entity_poly.type
_entity_poly.pdbx_seq_one_letter_code
_entity_poly.pdbx_strand_id
1 'polypeptide(L)'
;MAECDTKNDPSEQNDFSEDGKNRTKIFCERCSSLVLLPKSAMYCKSEFFMPHMKKKKEGLDSNGEKLSDFWKVGDMFTFENVGFCNTVDNIKYLVCADCEVGPIGWHDISDKTAYYIALDRVVHKD
;
A
#
# COMPACT_ATOMS: atom_id res chain seq x y z
N MET A 1 -19.27 1.97 2.63
CA MET A 1 -18.80 0.57 2.73
C MET A 1 -18.24 0.23 1.36
N ALA A 2 -16.91 0.26 1.21
CA ALA A 2 -16.28 -0.18 -0.03
C ALA A 2 -16.21 -1.71 0.04
N GLU A 3 -17.12 -2.37 -0.66
CA GLU A 3 -17.06 -3.81 -0.86
C GLU A 3 -15.83 -4.10 -1.73
N CYS A 4 -14.82 -4.74 -1.14
CA CYS A 4 -13.75 -5.35 -1.91
C CYS A 4 -14.37 -6.56 -2.60
N ASP A 5 -14.98 -6.33 -3.76
CA ASP A 5 -15.49 -7.38 -4.65
C ASP A 5 -14.35 -8.38 -4.94
N THR A 6 -14.39 -9.54 -4.31
CA THR A 6 -13.56 -10.71 -4.62
C THR A 6 -14.06 -11.37 -5.91
N LYS A 7 -14.17 -10.59 -6.99
CA LYS A 7 -14.33 -11.13 -8.33
C LYS A 7 -12.92 -11.30 -8.88
N ASN A 8 -12.46 -12.54 -8.78
CA ASN A 8 -11.28 -13.02 -9.48
C ASN A 8 -11.62 -12.97 -10.98
N ASP A 9 -11.45 -11.80 -11.59
CA ASP A 9 -11.53 -11.64 -13.05
C ASP A 9 -10.25 -12.25 -13.65
N PRO A 10 -10.34 -13.33 -14.45
CA PRO A 10 -9.17 -14.03 -14.98
C PRO A 10 -8.33 -13.22 -15.96
N SER A 11 -8.71 -11.98 -16.30
CA SER A 11 -8.17 -11.24 -17.44
C SER A 11 -7.07 -10.21 -17.12
N GLU A 12 -6.70 -9.98 -15.86
CA GLU A 12 -5.54 -9.15 -15.49
C GLU A 12 -4.60 -9.89 -14.55
N GLN A 13 -3.85 -10.87 -15.10
CA GLN A 13 -2.72 -11.48 -14.39
C GLN A 13 -1.62 -10.43 -14.24
N ASN A 14 -1.55 -9.82 -13.07
CA ASN A 14 -0.37 -9.05 -12.70
C ASN A 14 0.76 -10.02 -12.31
N ASP A 15 1.91 -9.92 -12.99
CA ASP A 15 3.08 -10.82 -12.83
C ASP A 15 3.60 -10.92 -11.39
N PHE A 16 3.20 -9.99 -10.53
CA PHE A 16 3.56 -9.92 -9.12
C PHE A 16 2.66 -10.76 -8.21
N SER A 17 1.61 -11.39 -8.73
CA SER A 17 0.63 -12.16 -7.93
C SER A 17 0.68 -13.67 -8.19
N GLU A 18 0.53 -14.46 -7.13
CA GLU A 18 0.34 -15.92 -7.14
C GLU A 18 -0.85 -16.23 -6.21
N ASP A 19 -1.87 -16.92 -6.71
CA ASP A 19 -3.14 -17.19 -5.99
C ASP A 19 -3.81 -15.93 -5.41
N GLY A 20 -3.70 -14.80 -6.13
CA GLY A 20 -4.21 -13.51 -5.69
C GLY A 20 -3.42 -12.85 -4.56
N LYS A 21 -2.30 -13.44 -4.13
CA LYS A 21 -1.38 -12.89 -3.13
C LYS A 21 -0.09 -12.38 -3.75
N ASN A 22 0.64 -11.52 -3.06
CA ASN A 22 1.95 -11.08 -3.54
C ASN A 22 2.93 -12.26 -3.62
N ARG A 23 3.50 -12.48 -4.80
CA ARG A 23 4.44 -13.59 -5.06
C ARG A 23 5.80 -13.36 -4.42
N THR A 24 6.27 -12.12 -4.44
CA THR A 24 7.63 -11.74 -4.02
C THR A 24 7.61 -10.88 -2.76
N LYS A 25 8.79 -10.57 -2.22
CA LYS A 25 8.92 -9.50 -1.21
C LYS A 25 8.62 -8.16 -1.86
N ILE A 26 8.14 -7.22 -1.05
CA ILE A 26 7.82 -5.86 -1.45
C ILE A 26 8.73 -4.91 -0.66
N PHE A 27 9.36 -3.98 -1.36
CA PHE A 27 10.33 -3.05 -0.82
C PHE A 27 9.98 -1.61 -1.11
N CYS A 28 10.45 -0.70 -0.28
CA CYS A 28 10.45 0.73 -0.59
C CYS A 28 11.32 1.01 -1.82
N GLU A 29 10.76 1.72 -2.81
CA GLU A 29 11.48 2.10 -4.05
C GLU A 29 12.69 3.03 -3.82
N ARG A 30 12.75 3.72 -2.67
CA ARG A 30 13.78 4.74 -2.39
C ARG A 30 15.00 4.19 -1.66
N CYS A 31 14.80 3.28 -0.72
CA CYS A 31 15.86 2.79 0.17
C CYS A 31 15.91 1.27 0.31
N SER A 32 15.06 0.53 -0.40
CA SER A 32 14.98 -0.94 -0.33
C SER A 32 14.64 -1.50 1.06
N SER A 33 14.01 -0.71 1.94
CA SER A 33 13.42 -1.20 3.19
C SER A 33 12.35 -2.25 2.89
N LEU A 34 12.34 -3.37 3.63
CA LEU A 34 11.37 -4.44 3.45
C LEU A 34 10.01 -4.03 4.02
N VAL A 35 8.98 -4.01 3.17
CA VAL A 35 7.61 -3.61 3.53
C VAL A 35 6.74 -4.83 3.84
N LEU A 36 6.77 -5.85 2.98
CA LEU A 36 5.97 -7.07 3.11
C LEU A 36 6.73 -8.30 2.63
N LEU A 37 6.52 -9.42 3.31
CA LEU A 37 6.98 -10.74 2.90
C LEU A 37 6.09 -11.34 1.80
N PRO A 38 6.54 -12.37 1.06
CA PRO A 38 5.69 -13.10 0.12
C PRO A 38 4.42 -13.63 0.81
N LYS A 39 3.32 -13.70 0.06
CA LYS A 39 2.03 -14.30 0.47
C LYS A 39 1.36 -13.64 1.69
N SER A 40 1.76 -12.41 2.01
CA SER A 40 1.29 -11.66 3.18
C SER A 40 0.21 -10.62 2.86
N ALA A 41 0.02 -10.31 1.58
CA ALA A 41 -1.00 -9.37 1.12
C ALA A 41 -1.76 -9.92 -0.08
N MET A 42 -3.00 -9.48 -0.26
CA MET A 42 -3.86 -9.85 -1.39
C MET A 42 -3.96 -8.72 -2.39
N TYR A 43 -3.94 -9.02 -3.68
CA TYR A 43 -4.20 -8.01 -4.70
C TYR A 43 -5.62 -7.49 -4.55
N CYS A 44 -5.78 -6.18 -4.71
CA CYS A 44 -7.04 -5.49 -4.56
C CYS A 44 -7.10 -4.32 -5.55
N LYS A 45 -8.14 -4.32 -6.38
CA LYS A 45 -8.46 -3.19 -7.25
C LYS A 45 -9.39 -2.25 -6.49
N SER A 46 -8.93 -1.05 -6.16
CA SER A 46 -9.67 -0.02 -5.43
C SER A 46 -9.07 1.33 -5.75
N GLU A 47 -9.91 2.35 -5.98
CA GLU A 47 -9.42 3.68 -6.34
C GLU A 47 -9.24 4.55 -5.09
N PHE A 48 -8.01 5.00 -4.84
CA PHE A 48 -7.70 5.95 -3.77
C PHE A 48 -6.91 7.13 -4.31
N PHE A 49 -7.23 8.34 -3.83
CA PHE A 49 -6.36 9.49 -4.02
C PHE A 49 -5.12 9.35 -3.14
N MET A 50 -3.95 9.48 -3.75
CA MET A 50 -2.65 9.36 -3.13
C MET A 50 -1.82 10.60 -3.43
N PRO A 51 -1.48 11.43 -2.42
CA PRO A 51 -0.51 12.51 -2.58
C PRO A 51 0.80 12.02 -3.19
N HIS A 52 1.51 12.89 -3.90
CA HIS A 52 2.82 12.53 -4.45
C HIS A 52 3.82 12.19 -3.33
N MET A 53 4.74 11.27 -3.62
CA MET A 53 5.73 10.83 -2.64
C MET A 53 6.70 11.94 -2.25
N LYS A 54 6.82 12.17 -0.96
CA LYS A 54 7.75 13.13 -0.33
C LYS A 54 8.16 12.66 1.06
N LYS A 55 9.11 13.35 1.69
CA LYS A 55 9.49 13.02 3.07
C LYS A 55 8.36 13.40 4.02
N LYS A 56 8.07 12.55 5.01
CA LYS A 56 7.02 12.77 6.03
C LYS A 56 7.08 14.17 6.67
N LYS A 57 8.28 14.69 6.93
CA LYS A 57 8.50 16.03 7.52
C LYS A 57 8.06 17.21 6.63
N GLU A 58 7.89 16.99 5.33
CA GLU A 58 7.44 18.01 4.36
C GLU A 58 5.90 18.12 4.33
N GLY A 59 5.21 17.38 5.21
CA GLY A 59 3.75 17.35 5.30
C GLY A 59 3.09 16.63 4.13
N LEU A 60 1.76 16.67 4.06
CA LEU A 60 0.96 16.25 2.91
C LEU A 60 0.48 17.51 2.20
N ASP A 61 0.42 17.50 0.87
CA ASP A 61 -0.16 18.60 0.09
C ASP A 61 -1.30 18.05 -0.78
N SER A 62 -2.02 18.95 -1.44
CA SER A 62 -3.17 18.62 -2.28
C SER A 62 -2.78 18.04 -3.64
N ASN A 63 -1.49 17.93 -3.97
CA ASN A 63 -1.04 17.40 -5.25
C ASN A 63 -0.81 15.90 -5.14
N GLY A 64 -1.39 15.15 -6.07
CA GLY A 64 -1.35 13.71 -6.06
C GLY A 64 -2.06 13.12 -7.26
N GLU A 65 -2.23 11.81 -7.22
CA GLU A 65 -2.85 11.04 -8.28
C GLU A 65 -3.79 9.98 -7.72
N LYS A 66 -4.74 9.55 -8.54
CA LYS A 66 -5.58 8.39 -8.21
C LYS A 66 -4.85 7.14 -8.64
N LEU A 67 -4.69 6.21 -7.72
CA LEU A 67 -4.14 4.88 -7.99
C LEU A 67 -5.26 3.85 -7.83
N SER A 68 -5.21 2.76 -8.59
CA SER A 68 -6.23 1.69 -8.61
C SER A 68 -5.76 0.34 -8.10
N ASP A 69 -4.44 0.14 -8.04
CA ASP A 69 -3.84 -1.17 -7.85
C ASP A 69 -3.10 -1.23 -6.53
N PHE A 70 -3.62 -2.07 -5.61
CA PHE A 70 -3.11 -2.16 -4.25
C PHE A 70 -2.89 -3.60 -3.78
N TRP A 71 -1.98 -3.73 -2.83
CA TRP A 71 -1.92 -4.86 -1.92
C TRP A 71 -2.73 -4.54 -0.67
N LYS A 72 -3.80 -5.30 -0.45
CA LYS A 72 -4.58 -5.27 0.78
C LYS A 72 -3.96 -6.18 1.84
N VAL A 73 -3.72 -5.60 3.00
CA VAL A 73 -3.19 -6.26 4.20
C VAL A 73 -4.27 -6.19 5.29
N GLY A 74 -4.52 -7.34 5.93
CA GLY A 74 -5.61 -7.49 6.91
C GLY A 74 -5.26 -7.01 8.32
N ASP A 75 -3.97 -6.99 8.66
CA ASP A 75 -3.47 -6.69 9.99
C ASP A 75 -2.17 -5.89 9.91
N MET A 76 -2.07 -4.79 10.66
CA MET A 76 -0.87 -3.95 10.73
C MET A 76 0.38 -4.71 11.18
N PHE A 77 0.24 -5.78 11.97
CA PHE A 77 1.36 -6.59 12.43
C PHE A 77 1.97 -7.47 11.31
N THR A 78 1.36 -7.47 10.13
CA THR A 78 1.88 -8.16 8.94
C THR A 78 3.01 -7.38 8.25
N PHE A 79 3.11 -6.06 8.51
CA PHE A 79 4.15 -5.24 7.92
C PHE A 79 5.51 -5.47 8.58
N GLU A 80 6.57 -5.45 7.78
CA GLU A 80 7.94 -5.56 8.27
C GLU A 80 8.47 -4.17 8.71
N ASN A 81 8.52 -3.19 7.80
CA ASN A 81 9.02 -1.83 8.08
C ASN A 81 8.12 -0.74 7.46
N VAL A 82 7.05 -0.39 8.17
CA VAL A 82 6.11 0.68 7.76
C VAL A 82 5.93 1.70 8.87
N GLY A 83 5.96 2.98 8.49
CA GLY A 83 5.57 4.09 9.34
C GLY A 83 4.20 4.65 8.95
N PHE A 84 3.62 5.46 9.83
CA PHE A 84 2.35 6.14 9.57
C PHE A 84 2.51 7.67 9.68
N CYS A 85 1.76 8.39 8.86
CA CYS A 85 1.59 9.84 8.97
C CYS A 85 0.52 10.21 10.02
N ASN A 86 0.40 11.53 10.24
CA ASN A 86 -0.75 12.10 10.95
C ASN A 86 -2.03 11.85 10.15
N THR A 87 -3.14 11.71 10.87
CA THR A 87 -4.45 11.50 10.27
C THR A 87 -4.98 12.79 9.66
N VAL A 88 -5.53 12.72 8.45
CA VAL A 88 -6.26 13.80 7.77
C VAL A 88 -7.58 13.21 7.27
N ASP A 89 -8.72 13.75 7.70
CA ASP A 89 -10.06 13.30 7.26
C ASP A 89 -10.28 11.78 7.35
N ASN A 90 -9.90 11.18 8.50
CA ASN A 90 -9.92 9.74 8.78
C ASN A 90 -8.92 8.89 7.97
N ILE A 91 -8.13 9.50 7.11
CA ILE A 91 -7.10 8.82 6.33
C ILE A 91 -5.79 8.90 7.08
N LYS A 92 -5.15 7.75 7.25
CA LYS A 92 -3.78 7.63 7.73
C LYS A 92 -2.93 7.05 6.61
N TYR A 93 -2.06 7.86 6.04
CA TYR A 93 -1.14 7.40 5.02
C TYR A 93 0.03 6.61 5.62
N LEU A 94 0.49 5.60 4.88
CA LEU A 94 1.63 4.76 5.22
C LEU A 94 2.88 5.29 4.49
N VAL A 95 4.01 5.29 5.17
CA VAL A 95 5.32 5.71 4.65
C VAL A 95 6.36 4.61 4.91
N CYS A 96 7.49 4.66 4.22
CA CYS A 96 8.63 3.82 4.57
C CYS A 96 9.12 4.15 5.99
N ALA A 97 9.35 3.14 6.84
CA ALA A 97 9.85 3.37 8.20
C ALA A 97 11.29 3.90 8.24
N ASP A 98 12.13 3.50 7.27
CA ASP A 98 13.57 3.82 7.30
C ASP A 98 13.90 5.19 6.71
N CYS A 99 13.34 5.51 5.54
CA CYS A 99 13.63 6.77 4.84
C CYS A 99 12.54 7.83 4.98
N GLU A 100 11.42 7.46 5.60
CA GLU A 100 10.24 8.31 5.80
C GLU A 100 9.63 8.91 4.52
N VAL A 101 9.98 8.37 3.35
CA VAL A 101 9.37 8.78 2.08
C VAL A 101 8.04 8.04 1.88
N GLY A 102 7.01 8.77 1.48
CA GLY A 102 5.71 8.24 1.10
C GLY A 102 4.76 9.37 0.68
N PRO A 103 3.47 9.07 0.44
CA PRO A 103 2.79 7.86 0.88
C PRO A 103 3.06 6.67 -0.05
N ILE A 104 3.38 5.52 0.56
CA ILE A 104 3.43 4.21 -0.12
C ILE A 104 2.12 3.43 0.08
N GLY A 105 1.26 3.88 0.99
CA GLY A 105 -0.01 3.23 1.26
C GLY A 105 -1.04 4.13 1.93
N TRP A 106 -2.22 3.58 2.12
CA TRP A 106 -3.45 4.23 2.56
C TRP A 106 -4.18 3.36 3.59
N HIS A 107 -4.82 3.99 4.56
CA HIS A 107 -5.64 3.33 5.56
C HIS A 107 -6.74 4.26 6.06
N ASP A 108 -7.97 3.76 6.10
CA ASP A 108 -9.09 4.38 6.79
C ASP A 108 -9.05 3.97 8.26
N ILE A 109 -8.93 4.92 9.19
CA ILE A 109 -8.89 4.60 10.62
C ILE A 109 -10.19 3.97 11.14
N SER A 110 -11.29 4.08 10.40
CA SER A 110 -12.56 3.45 10.74
C SER A 110 -12.57 1.94 10.42
N ASP A 111 -11.72 1.48 9.50
CA ASP A 111 -11.54 0.08 9.13
C ASP A 111 -10.18 -0.45 9.58
N LYS A 112 -10.14 -1.04 10.78
CA LYS A 112 -8.92 -1.63 11.37
C LYS A 112 -8.42 -2.90 10.67
N THR A 113 -9.13 -3.36 9.64
CA THR A 113 -8.84 -4.64 8.96
C THR A 113 -8.41 -4.45 7.51
N ALA A 114 -8.23 -3.21 7.06
CA ALA A 114 -7.84 -2.92 5.69
C ALA A 114 -6.75 -1.84 5.63
N TYR A 115 -5.58 -2.28 5.20
CA TYR A 115 -4.44 -1.43 4.88
C TYR A 115 -4.07 -1.68 3.42
N TYR A 116 -3.78 -0.63 2.67
CA TYR A 116 -3.55 -0.71 1.23
C TYR A 116 -2.15 -0.19 0.90
N ILE A 117 -1.32 -0.99 0.23
CA ILE A 117 -0.01 -0.57 -0.30
C ILE A 117 -0.12 -0.42 -1.81
N ALA A 118 0.18 0.77 -2.33
CA ALA A 118 0.05 1.05 -3.77
C ALA A 118 1.16 0.33 -4.54
N LEU A 119 0.79 -0.43 -5.58
CA LEU A 119 1.76 -1.18 -6.39
C LEU A 119 2.78 -0.25 -7.06
N ASP A 120 2.33 0.91 -7.54
CA ASP A 120 3.15 1.90 -8.25
C ASP A 120 4.16 2.65 -7.37
N ARG A 121 4.15 2.43 -6.05
CA ARG A 121 4.99 3.16 -5.07
C ARG A 121 6.01 2.25 -4.37
N VAL A 122 6.11 1.00 -4.80
CA VAL A 122 6.94 -0.04 -4.19
C VAL A 122 7.62 -0.89 -5.26
N VAL A 123 8.58 -1.71 -4.84
CA VAL A 123 9.37 -2.56 -5.73
C VAL A 123 9.22 -4.02 -5.31
N HIS A 124 8.95 -4.89 -6.29
CA HIS A 124 8.76 -6.33 -6.11
C HIS A 124 10.03 -7.08 -6.49
N LYS A 125 10.64 -7.81 -5.56
CA LYS A 125 11.90 -8.57 -5.74
C LYS A 125 11.91 -9.83 -4.86
N ASP A 126 12.66 -10.86 -5.27
CA ASP A 126 12.85 -12.10 -4.50
C ASP A 126 13.85 -11.96 -3.33
#